data_AF-A0A6B2LQZ0-F1
#
_entry.id   AF-A0A6B2LQZ0-F1
#
_cell.length_a   1.000
_cell.length_b   1.000
_cell.length_c   1.000
_cell.angle_alpha   90.00
_cell.angle_beta   90.00
_cell.angle_gamma   90.00
#
_symmetry.space_group_name_H-M   'P 1'
#
loop_
_entity.id
_entity.type
_entity.pdbx_description
1 polymer ?
#
loop_
_entity_poly.entity_id
_entity_poly.type
_entity_poly.pdbx_seq_one_letter_code
_entity_poly.pdbx_strand_id
1 'polypeptide(L)'
;MPGSSLTDNYLGCYVDDVTHRLLSFTSTSSASMTVELCRSQCLAAGYNYYGVEDVQYCFCGVTLSYAPSVSLLNACDHPCGGNAGQYCGGTTAINVYQIVHPVPTHEEKHHKKHKKHKKHKKHHKH
;
A
#
# COMPACT_ATOMS: atom_id res chain seq x y z
N MET A 1 -16.64 -7.58 -18.10
CA MET A 1 -15.21 -7.69 -17.74
C MET A 1 -15.05 -7.14 -16.32
N PRO A 2 -14.80 -7.94 -15.27
CA PRO A 2 -14.62 -7.41 -13.93
C PRO A 2 -13.13 -7.14 -13.69
N GLY A 3 -12.69 -5.93 -14.00
CA GLY A 3 -11.39 -5.39 -13.63
C GLY A 3 -11.63 -4.06 -12.93
N SER A 4 -11.94 -4.12 -11.63
CA SER A 4 -12.25 -2.94 -10.83
C SER A 4 -11.07 -1.96 -10.88
N SER A 5 -11.33 -0.83 -11.54
CA SER A 5 -10.45 0.31 -11.68
C SER A 5 -9.87 0.71 -10.31
N LEU A 6 -8.56 0.50 -10.15
CA LEU A 6 -7.79 0.96 -8.99
C LEU A 6 -7.71 2.48 -9.07
N THR A 7 -8.54 3.18 -8.31
CA THR A 7 -8.43 4.62 -8.12
C THR A 7 -7.29 4.94 -7.16
N ASP A 8 -6.08 4.43 -7.37
CA ASP A 8 -4.91 4.90 -6.62
C ASP A 8 -4.27 6.05 -7.39
N ASN A 9 -3.92 7.12 -6.68
CA ASN A 9 -3.36 8.31 -7.31
C ASN A 9 -1.85 8.12 -7.45
N TYR A 10 -1.37 7.91 -8.67
CA TYR A 10 0.07 7.93 -8.96
C TYR A 10 0.60 9.35 -8.75
N LEU A 11 1.53 9.48 -7.82
CA LEU A 11 2.10 10.79 -7.46
C LEU A 11 3.31 11.14 -8.31
N GLY A 12 4.07 10.13 -8.74
CA GLY A 12 5.21 10.32 -9.62
C GLY A 12 6.36 9.35 -9.36
N CYS A 13 7.44 9.60 -10.10
CA CYS A 13 8.72 8.96 -9.98
C CYS A 13 9.67 9.87 -9.20
N TYR A 14 10.26 9.35 -8.12
CA TYR A 14 11.11 10.11 -7.21
C TYR A 14 12.44 9.42 -7.01
N VAL A 15 13.48 10.20 -6.68
CA VAL A 15 14.79 9.63 -6.35
C VAL A 15 14.64 8.98 -4.99
N ASP A 16 15.03 7.73 -4.91
CA ASP A 16 15.12 7.02 -3.64
C ASP A 16 16.52 6.42 -3.55
N ASP A 17 17.36 7.00 -2.70
CA ASP A 17 18.69 6.50 -2.41
C ASP A 17 18.75 5.95 -0.97
N VAL A 18 19.68 5.02 -0.71
CA VAL A 18 19.79 4.33 0.59
C VAL A 18 20.06 5.29 1.76
N THR A 19 20.59 6.48 1.49
CA THR A 19 20.85 7.56 2.45
C THR A 19 19.67 8.53 2.62
N HIS A 20 18.76 8.62 1.65
CA HIS A 20 17.58 9.49 1.65
C HIS A 20 16.32 8.71 1.24
N ARG A 21 15.93 7.75 2.07
CA ARG A 21 14.72 6.94 1.83
C ARG A 21 13.46 7.80 1.83
N LEU A 22 12.75 7.82 0.70
CA LEU A 22 11.51 8.58 0.54
C LEU A 22 10.38 8.01 1.42
N LEU A 23 10.32 6.69 1.49
CA LEU A 23 9.40 5.92 2.33
C LEU A 23 10.21 5.09 3.34
N SER A 24 10.32 5.57 4.58
CA SER A 24 11.32 5.07 5.54
C SER A 24 10.84 3.94 6.47
N PHE A 25 9.58 3.46 6.37
CA PHE A 25 8.97 2.67 7.45
C PHE A 25 9.02 1.17 7.27
N THR A 26 8.60 0.63 6.13
CA THR A 26 8.65 -0.81 5.89
C THR A 26 9.03 -1.10 4.45
N SER A 27 9.99 -2.00 4.26
CA SER A 27 10.33 -2.54 2.95
C SER A 27 10.10 -4.05 2.94
N THR A 28 9.37 -4.53 1.94
CA THR A 28 9.23 -5.96 1.64
C THR A 28 9.82 -6.22 0.26
N SER A 29 10.39 -7.40 0.05
CA SER A 29 10.89 -7.82 -1.27
C SER A 29 10.21 -9.10 -1.71
N SER A 30 9.90 -9.19 -3.00
CA SER A 30 9.32 -10.39 -3.60
C SER A 30 9.68 -10.47 -5.08
N ALA A 31 10.19 -11.61 -5.53
CA ALA A 31 10.40 -11.86 -6.96
C ALA A 31 9.08 -11.77 -7.77
N SER A 32 7.94 -11.96 -7.12
CA SER A 32 6.61 -11.83 -7.72
C SER A 32 5.95 -10.48 -7.40
N MET A 33 6.72 -9.42 -7.18
CA MET A 33 6.18 -8.09 -6.84
C MET A 33 5.28 -7.55 -7.96
N THR A 34 4.16 -6.96 -7.58
CA THR A 34 3.29 -6.16 -8.46
C THR A 34 2.90 -4.88 -7.72
N VAL A 35 2.42 -3.88 -8.46
CA VAL A 35 1.93 -2.63 -7.87
C VAL A 35 0.77 -2.92 -6.89
N GLU A 36 -0.12 -3.85 -7.24
CA GLU A 36 -1.25 -4.25 -6.39
C GLU A 36 -0.82 -5.01 -5.15
N LEU A 37 0.19 -5.88 -5.28
CA LEU A 37 0.72 -6.63 -4.14
C LEU A 37 1.28 -5.65 -3.10
N CYS A 38 2.10 -4.70 -3.55
CA CYS A 38 2.68 -3.69 -2.68
C CYS A 38 1.58 -2.85 -2.00
N ARG A 39 0.62 -2.35 -2.79
CA ARG A 39 -0.54 -1.62 -2.27
C ARG A 39 -1.27 -2.41 -1.18
N SER A 40 -1.58 -3.68 -1.43
CA SER A 40 -2.35 -4.51 -0.50
C SER A 40 -1.63 -4.68 0.85
N GLN A 41 -0.31 -4.84 0.82
CA GLN A 41 0.51 -4.96 2.02
C GLN A 41 0.52 -3.64 2.81
N CYS A 42 0.75 -2.52 2.12
CA CYS A 42 0.79 -1.21 2.76
C CYS A 42 -0.59 -0.79 3.31
N LEU A 43 -1.67 -1.07 2.58
CA LEU A 43 -3.04 -0.84 3.04
C LEU A 43 -3.37 -1.68 4.27
N ALA A 44 -3.02 -2.97 4.26
CA ALA A 44 -3.26 -3.86 5.41
C ALA A 44 -2.47 -3.44 6.65
N ALA A 45 -1.30 -2.84 6.46
CA ALA A 45 -0.48 -2.27 7.53
C ALA A 45 -0.89 -0.85 7.95
N GLY A 46 -1.91 -0.25 7.31
CA GLY A 46 -2.47 1.04 7.70
C GLY A 46 -1.68 2.27 7.22
N TYR A 47 -0.86 2.12 6.17
CA TYR A 47 -0.13 3.23 5.57
C TYR A 47 -0.99 4.03 4.58
N ASN A 48 -0.54 5.24 4.26
CA ASN A 48 -1.22 6.14 3.31
C ASN A 48 -0.56 6.17 1.94
N TYR A 49 0.72 5.80 1.89
CA TYR A 49 1.53 5.78 0.69
C TYR A 49 2.20 4.43 0.54
N TYR A 50 2.38 4.04 -0.71
CA TYR A 50 3.22 2.92 -1.08
C TYR A 50 4.08 3.30 -2.26
N GLY A 51 5.22 2.62 -2.40
CA GLY A 51 6.08 2.77 -3.54
C GLY A 51 6.75 1.47 -3.91
N VAL A 52 7.11 1.34 -5.18
CA VAL A 52 7.79 0.17 -5.72
C VAL A 52 9.12 0.59 -6.34
N GLU A 53 10.18 -0.14 -5.99
CA GLU A 53 11.56 0.13 -6.38
C GLU A 53 12.21 -1.16 -6.92
N ASP A 54 13.09 -0.97 -7.90
CA ASP A 54 13.97 -1.99 -8.46
C ASP A 54 13.35 -3.41 -8.60
N VAL A 55 12.27 -3.51 -9.39
CA VAL A 55 11.59 -4.76 -9.82
C VAL A 55 10.79 -5.48 -8.72
N GLN A 56 11.32 -5.52 -7.50
CA GLN A 56 10.87 -6.46 -6.46
C GLN A 56 10.63 -5.83 -5.09
N TYR A 57 11.04 -4.58 -4.88
CA TYR A 57 10.92 -3.94 -3.58
C TYR A 57 9.63 -3.13 -3.49
N CYS A 58 9.00 -3.23 -2.33
CA CYS A 58 7.84 -2.46 -1.94
C CYS A 58 8.16 -1.67 -0.68
N PHE A 59 7.78 -0.41 -0.66
CA PHE A 59 7.95 0.48 0.48
C PHE A 59 6.61 1.05 0.89
N CYS A 60 6.39 1.21 2.20
CA CYS A 60 5.21 1.90 2.73
C CYS A 60 5.59 3.09 3.60
N GLY A 61 4.71 4.09 3.67
CA GLY A 61 4.90 5.23 4.54
C GLY A 61 3.61 5.96 4.88
N VAL A 62 3.66 6.70 5.98
CA VAL A 62 2.57 7.59 6.43
C VAL A 62 2.70 9.00 5.85
N THR A 63 3.92 9.40 5.51
CA THR A 63 4.29 10.69 4.93
C THR A 63 5.33 10.48 3.86
N LEU A 64 5.42 11.41 2.92
CA LEU A 64 6.53 11.50 1.98
C LEU A 64 7.58 12.44 2.55
N SER A 65 8.81 11.96 2.71
CA SER A 65 9.95 12.85 2.96
C SER A 65 10.17 13.76 1.74
N TYR A 66 10.72 14.96 1.92
CA TYR A 66 10.97 15.84 0.78
C TYR A 66 12.11 15.27 -0.07
N ALA A 67 11.77 14.67 -1.22
CA ALA A 67 12.72 14.33 -2.27
C ALA A 67 12.32 15.05 -3.57
N PRO A 68 13.29 15.64 -4.30
CA PRO A 68 13.00 16.22 -5.60
C PRO A 68 12.45 15.13 -6.54
N SER A 69 11.38 15.45 -7.27
CA SER A 69 10.88 14.58 -8.34
C SER A 69 11.98 14.32 -9.36
N VAL A 70 12.07 13.08 -9.87
CA VAL A 70 13.08 12.73 -10.88
C VAL A 70 12.67 13.37 -12.20
N SER A 71 13.54 14.24 -12.74
CA SER A 71 13.39 14.80 -14.09
C SER A 71 13.98 13.88 -15.18
N LEU A 72 14.66 12.80 -14.81
CA LEU A 72 15.28 11.89 -15.75
C LEU A 72 14.22 10.98 -16.37
N LEU A 73 14.02 11.11 -17.68
CA LEU A 73 13.27 10.15 -18.48
C LEU A 73 13.75 8.74 -18.12
N ASN A 74 12.82 7.83 -17.86
CA ASN A 74 13.05 6.39 -17.70
C ASN A 74 13.72 5.95 -16.39
N ALA A 75 13.77 6.77 -15.34
CA ALA A 75 14.30 6.30 -14.07
C ALA A 75 13.39 5.25 -13.39
N CYS A 76 12.08 5.26 -13.68
CA CYS A 76 11.10 4.35 -13.07
C CYS A 76 10.44 3.39 -14.06
N ASP A 77 11.20 2.82 -15.00
CA ASP A 77 10.71 1.95 -16.07
C ASP A 77 11.05 0.46 -15.89
N HIS A 78 11.59 0.05 -14.74
CA HIS A 78 11.87 -1.36 -14.49
C HIS A 78 10.56 -2.14 -14.41
N PRO A 79 10.39 -3.21 -15.21
CA PRO A 79 9.19 -4.04 -15.13
C PRO A 79 9.10 -4.74 -13.76
N CYS A 80 7.88 -4.85 -13.22
CA CYS A 80 7.66 -5.57 -11.97
C CYS A 80 7.93 -7.07 -12.14
N GLY A 81 8.54 -7.71 -11.14
CA GLY A 81 8.90 -9.14 -11.21
C GLY A 81 7.70 -10.09 -11.34
N GLY A 82 6.55 -9.72 -10.77
CA GLY A 82 5.29 -10.47 -10.87
C GLY A 82 4.40 -10.05 -12.05
N ASN A 83 4.68 -8.91 -12.70
CA ASN A 83 3.89 -8.41 -13.82
C ASN A 83 4.69 -7.45 -14.70
N ALA A 84 5.20 -7.94 -15.84
CA ALA A 84 5.97 -7.13 -16.79
C ALA A 84 5.17 -6.02 -17.49
N GLY A 85 3.83 -6.00 -17.37
CA GLY A 85 2.98 -4.90 -17.85
C GLY A 85 2.91 -3.71 -16.89
N GLN A 86 3.61 -3.76 -15.75
CA GLN A 86 3.65 -2.71 -14.74
C GLN A 86 5.09 -2.27 -14.47
N TYR A 87 5.25 -1.04 -14.01
CA TYR A 87 6.56 -0.48 -13.68
C TYR A 87 6.78 -0.38 -12.17
N CYS A 88 7.85 -1.04 -11.70
CA CYS A 88 8.27 -1.12 -10.32
C CYS A 88 9.57 -0.34 -10.05
N GLY A 89 9.59 0.93 -10.44
CA GLY A 89 10.68 1.86 -10.13
C GLY A 89 11.92 1.61 -10.98
N GLY A 90 13.10 1.85 -10.39
CA GLY A 90 14.41 1.62 -10.95
C GLY A 90 15.46 1.52 -9.84
N THR A 91 16.73 1.35 -10.20
CA THR A 91 17.82 1.09 -9.22
C THR A 91 17.98 2.17 -8.14
N THR A 92 17.60 3.41 -8.44
CA THR A 92 17.66 4.56 -7.49
C THR A 92 16.41 5.43 -7.57
N ALA A 93 15.30 4.83 -8.02
CA ALA A 93 14.09 5.56 -8.29
C ALA A 93 12.85 4.74 -7.92
N ILE A 94 11.88 5.40 -7.30
CA ILE A 94 10.69 4.78 -6.76
C ILE A 94 9.44 5.36 -7.43
N ASN A 95 8.55 4.49 -7.87
CA ASN A 95 7.21 4.89 -8.28
C ASN A 95 6.34 4.99 -7.03
N VAL A 96 5.78 6.16 -6.75
CA VAL A 96 5.01 6.43 -5.53
C VAL A 96 3.54 6.64 -5.84
N TYR A 97 2.70 6.07 -4.99
CA TYR A 97 1.26 6.08 -5.09
C TYR A 97 0.64 6.44 -3.74
N GLN A 98 -0.46 7.19 -3.79
CA GLN A 98 -1.31 7.40 -2.63
C GLN A 98 -2.40 6.33 -2.59
N ILE A 99 -2.54 5.69 -1.42
CA ILE A 99 -3.60 4.73 -1.15
C ILE A 99 -4.90 5.51 -1.00
N VAL A 100 -5.85 5.28 -1.91
CA VAL A 100 -7.22 5.72 -1.68
C VAL A 100 -7.87 4.70 -0.78
N HIS A 101 -7.97 5.05 0.50
CA HIS A 101 -8.72 4.28 1.48
C HIS A 101 -10.19 4.29 1.05
N PRO A 102 -10.78 3.12 0.72
CA PRO A 102 -12.23 3.04 0.63
C PRO A 102 -12.73 3.41 2.02
N VAL A 103 -13.43 4.55 2.15
CA VAL A 103 -14.06 4.93 3.41
C VAL A 103 -14.84 3.70 3.86
N PRO A 104 -14.53 3.10 5.03
CA PRO A 104 -15.37 2.06 5.55
C PRO A 104 -16.71 2.73 5.83
N THR A 105 -17.69 2.52 4.95
CA THR A 105 -19.08 2.82 5.24
C THR A 105 -19.33 2.25 6.63
N HIS A 106 -19.79 3.11 7.55
CA HIS A 106 -19.94 2.83 8.97
C HIS A 106 -21.00 1.73 9.23
N GLU A 107 -20.76 0.50 8.79
CA GLU A 107 -21.71 -0.60 8.93
C GLU A 107 -21.08 -1.94 9.36
N GLU A 108 -19.76 -2.07 9.42
CA GLU A 108 -19.13 -3.37 9.78
C GLU A 108 -18.47 -3.44 11.16
N LYS A 109 -18.76 -2.50 12.07
CA LYS A 109 -18.31 -2.59 13.48
C LYS A 109 -19.42 -2.66 14.55
N HIS A 110 -20.71 -2.66 14.19
CA HIS A 110 -21.81 -2.67 15.18
C HIS A 110 -22.58 -4.01 15.33
N HIS A 111 -22.20 -5.10 14.64
CA HIS A 111 -22.95 -6.37 14.74
C HIS A 111 -22.29 -7.48 15.58
N LYS A 112 -20.99 -7.38 15.90
CA LYS A 112 -20.33 -8.40 16.73
C LYS A 112 -20.40 -8.14 18.24
N LYS A 113 -20.80 -6.94 18.69
CA LYS A 113 -20.85 -6.60 20.13
C LYS A 113 -22.17 -6.95 20.84
N HIS A 114 -23.28 -7.15 20.11
CA HIS A 114 -24.59 -7.45 20.73
C HIS A 114 -24.85 -8.94 21.06
N LYS A 115 -24.07 -9.89 20.54
CA LYS A 115 -24.27 -11.33 20.85
C LYS A 115 -23.66 -11.81 22.17
N LYS A 116 -22.79 -11.03 22.84
CA LYS A 116 -22.14 -11.46 24.09
C LYS A 116 -22.87 -11.10 25.39
N HIS A 117 -23.89 -10.23 25.38
CA HIS A 117 -24.59 -9.81 26.61
C HIS A 117 -25.90 -10.55 26.95
N LYS A 118 -26.36 -11.51 26.13
CA LYS A 118 -27.62 -12.25 26.35
C LYS A 118 -27.47 -13.61 27.04
N LYS A 119 -26.32 -13.91 27.66
CA LYS A 119 -26.06 -15.22 28.32
C LYS A 119 -25.98 -15.21 29.86
N HIS A 120 -26.32 -14.11 30.54
CA HIS A 120 -26.29 -14.02 32.02
C HIS A 120 -27.64 -13.68 32.68
N LYS A 121 -28.78 -13.95 32.03
CA LYS A 121 -30.12 -13.69 32.60
C LYS A 121 -31.06 -14.91 32.62
N LYS A 122 -30.51 -16.09 32.90
CA LYS A 122 -31.30 -17.28 33.26
C LYS A 122 -30.53 -18.04 34.34
N HIS A 123 -30.83 -17.74 35.61
CA HIS A 123 -30.82 -18.65 36.77
C HIS A 123 -30.87 -17.79 38.05
N HIS A 124 -32.08 -17.36 38.42
CA HIS A 124 -32.51 -17.18 39.81
C HIS A 124 -34.03 -16.95 39.78
N LYS A 125 -34.75 -18.05 39.60
CA LYS A 125 -36.14 -18.21 39.99
C LYS A 125 -36.14 -19.49 40.81
N HIS A 126 -36.14 -19.33 42.13
CA HIS A 126 -36.84 -20.13 43.14
C HIS A 126 -36.64 -19.39 44.47
#